data_AF-A0A955XIY5-F1
#
_entry.id   AF-A0A955XIY5-F1
#
_cell.length_a   1.000
_cell.length_b   1.000
_cell.length_c   1.000
_cell.angle_alpha   90.00
_cell.angle_beta   90.00
_cell.angle_gamma   90.00
#
_symmetry.space_group_name_H-M   'P 1'
#
loop_
_entity.id
_entity.type
_entity.pdbx_description
1 polymer ?
#
loop_
_entity_poly.entity_id
_entity_poly.type
_entity_poly.pdbx_seq_one_letter_code
_entity_poly.pdbx_strand_id
1 'polypeptide(L)'
;MTHDHASPRRRAGVLAVALALATMIAGPAVASPEYKCKDNRVEKSGSTKFTVRRSGTDLTIEKSGSTQGKAVQRGSKMAVEVSGSATATTENGKIYKSGSTWGTVADAQKQFDCDGTVAATLWVLFQLGILP
;
A
#
# COMPACT_ATOMS: atom_id res chain seq x y z
N MET A 1 -25.85 -79.94 4.20
CA MET A 1 -26.55 -80.17 2.92
C MET A 1 -27.70 -79.18 2.84
N THR A 2 -27.82 -78.49 1.68
CA THR A 2 -28.95 -77.68 1.16
C THR A 2 -29.40 -76.46 1.98
N HIS A 3 -29.05 -75.23 1.59
CA HIS A 3 -29.56 -74.35 0.49
C HIS A 3 -30.87 -73.64 0.81
N ASP A 4 -30.85 -72.30 0.89
CA ASP A 4 -31.82 -71.37 0.25
C ASP A 4 -31.26 -69.91 0.37
N HIS A 5 -30.63 -69.33 -0.67
CA HIS A 5 -31.19 -68.49 -1.75
C HIS A 5 -31.88 -67.18 -1.32
N ALA A 6 -31.17 -66.06 -1.50
CA ALA A 6 -31.77 -64.81 -2.01
C ALA A 6 -30.70 -63.86 -2.58
N SER A 7 -30.81 -63.61 -3.88
CA SER A 7 -30.36 -62.40 -4.60
C SER A 7 -31.65 -61.71 -5.11
N PRO A 8 -31.68 -60.50 -5.73
CA PRO A 8 -30.66 -59.46 -5.89
C PRO A 8 -31.19 -57.99 -5.76
N ARG A 9 -30.24 -57.04 -5.85
CA ARG A 9 -30.29 -55.72 -6.55
C ARG A 9 -31.32 -54.64 -6.15
N ARG A 10 -30.77 -53.65 -5.42
CA ARG A 10 -30.57 -52.22 -5.74
C ARG A 10 -31.67 -51.37 -6.42
N ARG A 11 -31.63 -50.10 -5.96
CA ARG A 11 -32.11 -48.81 -6.51
C ARG A 11 -33.55 -48.49 -6.09
N ALA A 12 -33.91 -47.28 -5.66
CA ALA A 12 -33.22 -46.03 -5.42
C ALA A 12 -34.10 -45.20 -4.46
N GLY A 13 -33.51 -44.28 -3.72
CA GLY A 13 -34.26 -43.37 -2.86
C GLY A 13 -33.36 -42.23 -2.43
N VAL A 14 -33.40 -41.16 -3.22
CA VAL A 14 -32.72 -39.88 -3.00
C VAL A 14 -33.22 -39.27 -1.68
N LEU A 15 -32.31 -38.87 -0.79
CA LEU A 15 -32.59 -37.78 0.13
C LEU A 15 -31.30 -36.99 0.41
N ALA A 16 -31.31 -35.78 -0.13
CA ALA A 16 -30.33 -34.74 0.04
C ALA A 16 -30.34 -34.23 1.48
N VAL A 17 -29.16 -34.04 2.07
CA VAL A 17 -28.96 -33.06 3.14
C VAL A 17 -27.81 -32.18 2.70
N ALA A 18 -28.19 -30.98 2.23
CA ALA A 18 -27.28 -29.89 1.92
C ALA A 18 -26.70 -29.34 3.23
N LEU A 19 -25.38 -29.48 3.41
CA LEU A 19 -24.65 -28.65 4.36
C LEU A 19 -23.95 -27.56 3.54
N ALA A 20 -24.46 -26.34 3.69
CA ALA A 20 -24.00 -25.14 3.00
C ALA A 20 -22.50 -24.92 3.26
N LEU A 21 -21.69 -25.05 2.21
CA LEU A 21 -20.37 -24.40 2.18
C LEU A 21 -20.62 -22.90 2.16
N ALA A 22 -20.42 -22.24 3.31
CA ALA A 22 -20.22 -20.81 3.37
C ALA A 22 -18.96 -20.46 2.57
N THR A 23 -19.15 -20.23 1.27
CA THR A 23 -18.16 -19.59 0.41
C THR A 23 -18.08 -18.14 0.87
N MET A 24 -17.19 -17.88 1.82
CA MET A 24 -16.66 -16.53 1.99
C MET A 24 -15.92 -16.22 0.69
N ILE A 25 -16.62 -15.57 -0.25
CA ILE A 25 -15.97 -14.86 -1.34
C ILE A 25 -15.26 -13.69 -0.63
N ALA A 26 -14.04 -13.94 -0.16
CA ALA A 26 -13.09 -12.87 0.04
C ALA A 26 -12.89 -12.26 -1.35
N GLY A 27 -13.72 -11.25 -1.66
CA GLY A 27 -13.48 -10.38 -2.80
C GLY A 27 -12.04 -9.87 -2.70
N PRO A 28 -11.38 -9.55 -3.82
CA PRO A 28 -10.03 -9.05 -3.79
C PRO A 28 -10.02 -7.87 -2.81
N ALA A 29 -9.33 -8.03 -1.69
CA ALA A 29 -9.08 -6.94 -0.78
C ALA A 29 -8.32 -5.93 -1.61
N VAL A 30 -9.02 -4.93 -2.14
CA VAL A 30 -8.39 -3.71 -2.62
C VAL A 30 -7.61 -3.24 -1.40
N ALA A 31 -6.30 -3.48 -1.44
CA ALA A 31 -5.42 -3.13 -0.34
C ALA A 31 -5.62 -1.63 -0.15
N SER A 32 -6.32 -1.27 0.91
CA SER A 32 -6.54 0.13 1.23
C SER A 32 -5.16 0.74 1.41
N PRO A 33 -4.94 1.99 1.01
CA PRO A 33 -3.68 2.66 1.27
C PRO A 33 -3.34 2.49 2.74
N GLU A 34 -2.19 1.87 2.98
CA GLU A 34 -1.78 1.42 4.31
C GLU A 34 -1.45 2.61 5.21
N TYR A 35 -1.03 3.70 4.58
CA TYR A 35 -0.73 4.98 5.18
C TYR A 35 -1.73 6.03 4.70
N LYS A 36 -2.22 6.86 5.62
CA LYS A 36 -3.17 7.95 5.33
C LYS A 36 -2.67 9.25 5.89
N CYS A 37 -2.73 10.30 5.09
CA CYS A 37 -2.44 11.65 5.57
C CYS A 37 -3.67 12.26 6.24
N LYS A 38 -3.50 12.73 7.47
CA LYS A 38 -4.49 13.49 8.22
C LYS A 38 -3.81 14.74 8.78
N ASP A 39 -4.23 15.91 8.31
CA ASP A 39 -3.61 17.20 8.63
C ASP A 39 -2.09 17.20 8.34
N ASN A 40 -1.28 17.20 9.39
CA ASN A 40 0.18 17.18 9.35
C ASN A 40 0.76 15.81 9.77
N ARG A 41 -0.05 14.75 9.79
CA ARG A 41 0.31 13.41 10.26
C ARG A 41 0.11 12.39 9.16
N VAL A 42 0.98 11.40 9.15
CA VAL A 42 0.82 10.18 8.35
C VAL A 42 0.49 9.07 9.33
N GLU A 43 -0.69 8.50 9.21
CA GLU A 43 -1.23 7.49 10.11
C GLU A 43 -1.28 6.12 9.43
N LYS A 44 -1.03 5.06 10.19
CA LYS A 44 -1.21 3.66 9.78
C LYS A 44 -1.91 2.93 10.91
N SER A 45 -3.04 2.29 10.60
CA SER A 45 -3.92 1.61 11.56
C SER A 45 -4.30 2.50 12.77
N GLY A 46 -4.61 3.79 12.51
CA GLY A 46 -5.02 4.75 13.54
C GLY A 46 -3.89 5.29 14.43
N SER A 47 -2.64 4.93 14.17
CA SER A 47 -1.47 5.47 14.88
C SER A 47 -0.64 6.37 13.99
N THR A 48 -0.26 7.54 14.48
CA THR A 48 0.71 8.41 13.79
C THR A 48 2.07 7.72 13.66
N LYS A 49 2.57 7.63 12.43
CA LYS A 49 3.88 7.08 12.12
C LYS A 49 4.90 8.17 11.81
N PHE A 50 4.46 9.20 11.08
CA PHE A 50 5.29 10.31 10.64
C PHE A 50 4.53 11.63 10.77
N THR A 51 5.26 12.73 10.85
CA THR A 51 4.70 14.08 10.74
C THR A 51 5.23 14.76 9.49
N VAL A 52 4.36 15.49 8.82
CA VAL A 52 4.67 16.31 7.66
C VAL A 52 4.74 17.77 8.11
N ARG A 53 5.89 18.40 7.93
CA ARG A 53 6.06 19.84 8.12
C ARG A 53 6.14 20.50 6.75
N ARG A 54 5.31 21.49 6.48
CA ARG A 54 5.36 22.26 5.23
C ARG A 54 5.93 23.65 5.51
N SER A 55 6.74 24.15 4.57
CA SER A 55 7.32 25.49 4.60
C SER A 55 7.29 26.04 3.18
N GLY A 56 6.25 26.83 2.86
CA GLY A 56 5.97 27.21 1.47
C GLY A 56 5.64 25.96 0.64
N THR A 57 6.37 25.78 -0.46
CA THR A 57 6.26 24.62 -1.37
C THR A 57 7.07 23.41 -0.92
N ASP A 58 7.96 23.59 0.06
CA ASP A 58 8.82 22.55 0.57
C ASP A 58 8.12 21.79 1.69
N LEU A 59 8.52 20.53 1.87
CA LEU A 59 8.07 19.71 2.99
C LEU A 59 9.20 18.92 3.61
N THR A 60 9.02 18.57 4.88
CA THR A 60 9.91 17.69 5.65
C THR A 60 9.08 16.59 6.29
N ILE A 61 9.53 15.35 6.12
CA ILE A 61 8.99 14.17 6.79
C ILE A 61 9.82 13.91 8.04
N GLU A 62 9.17 13.89 9.20
CA GLU A 62 9.80 13.66 10.50
C GLU A 62 9.25 12.39 11.15
N LYS A 63 10.11 11.71 11.91
CA LYS A 63 9.76 10.58 12.76
C LYS A 63 10.42 10.79 14.12
N SER A 64 9.63 10.82 15.19
CA SER A 64 10.12 11.01 16.57
C SER A 64 11.05 12.22 16.75
N GLY A 65 10.77 13.33 16.06
CA GLY A 65 11.59 14.56 16.12
C GLY A 65 12.80 14.60 15.19
N SER A 66 13.08 13.52 14.45
CA SER A 66 14.19 13.46 13.50
C SER A 66 13.71 13.54 12.05
N THR A 67 14.35 14.37 11.25
CA THR A 67 14.09 14.45 9.80
C THR A 67 14.49 13.12 9.13
N GLN A 68 13.56 12.54 8.38
CA GLN A 68 13.78 11.35 7.56
C GLN A 68 14.03 11.71 6.09
N GLY A 69 13.38 12.77 5.61
CA GLY A 69 13.61 13.29 4.27
C GLY A 69 12.87 14.60 4.04
N LYS A 70 13.18 15.23 2.91
CA LYS A 70 12.58 16.51 2.50
C LYS A 70 12.16 16.45 1.04
N ALA A 71 11.14 17.20 0.67
CA ALA A 71 10.90 17.58 -0.71
C ALA A 71 11.16 19.07 -0.83
N VAL A 72 12.07 19.46 -1.72
CA VAL A 72 12.50 20.84 -1.93
C VAL A 72 12.20 21.23 -3.37
N GLN A 73 11.53 22.35 -3.57
CA GLN A 73 11.24 22.84 -4.91
C GLN A 73 12.51 23.40 -5.57
N ARG A 74 12.83 22.91 -6.77
CA ARG A 74 13.95 23.39 -7.59
C ARG A 74 13.45 23.68 -9.00
N GLY A 75 13.08 24.94 -9.24
CA GLY A 75 12.39 25.35 -10.47
C GLY A 75 11.01 24.71 -10.57
N SER A 76 10.72 24.04 -11.69
CA SER A 76 9.46 23.32 -11.91
C SER A 76 9.42 21.90 -11.30
N LYS A 77 10.50 21.45 -10.65
CA LYS A 77 10.66 20.08 -10.15
C LYS A 77 10.73 20.05 -8.63
N MET A 78 10.40 18.90 -8.04
CA MET A 78 10.60 18.65 -6.62
C MET A 78 11.77 17.68 -6.42
N ALA A 79 12.84 18.12 -5.74
CA ALA A 79 13.93 17.23 -5.33
C ALA A 79 13.58 16.56 -4.00
N VAL A 80 13.63 15.23 -3.96
CA VAL A 80 13.52 14.49 -2.70
C VAL A 80 14.93 14.31 -2.13
N GLU A 81 15.16 14.91 -0.97
CA GLU A 81 16.44 14.91 -0.28
C GLU A 81 16.41 13.96 0.92
N VAL A 82 17.47 13.18 1.05
CA VAL A 82 17.73 12.27 2.17
C VAL A 82 19.11 12.58 2.71
N SER A 83 19.22 12.77 4.02
CA SER A 83 20.51 13.11 4.68
C SER A 83 21.24 14.31 4.04
N GLY A 84 20.48 15.29 3.54
CA GLY A 84 21.01 16.51 2.90
C GLY A 84 21.42 16.37 1.43
N SER A 85 21.15 15.22 0.79
CA SER A 85 21.47 14.98 -0.62
C SER A 85 20.24 14.63 -1.44
N ALA A 86 20.13 15.20 -2.64
CA ALA A 86 19.05 14.88 -3.57
C ALA A 86 19.17 13.41 -4.05
N THR A 87 18.17 12.60 -3.71
CA THR A 87 18.13 11.17 -4.01
C THR A 87 17.18 10.84 -5.16
N ALA A 88 16.09 11.61 -5.28
CA ALA A 88 15.14 11.47 -6.37
C ALA A 88 14.62 12.84 -6.81
N THR A 89 14.01 12.89 -7.99
CA THR A 89 13.33 14.08 -8.49
C THR A 89 11.94 13.71 -8.95
N THR A 90 10.94 14.48 -8.54
CA THR A 90 9.56 14.35 -8.99
C THR A 90 9.26 15.44 -10.00
N GLU A 91 8.80 15.04 -11.18
CA GLU A 91 8.46 15.93 -12.28
C GLU A 91 7.36 15.29 -13.13
N ASN A 92 6.34 16.07 -13.50
CA ASN A 92 5.23 15.62 -14.36
C ASN A 92 4.59 14.29 -13.92
N GLY A 93 4.37 14.12 -12.61
CA GLY A 93 3.77 12.92 -12.03
C GLY A 93 4.67 11.68 -12.02
N LYS A 94 5.94 11.80 -12.41
CA LYS A 94 6.93 10.72 -12.39
C LYS A 94 7.99 10.98 -11.34
N ILE A 95 8.52 9.90 -10.77
CA ILE A 95 9.60 9.92 -9.80
C ILE A 95 10.83 9.35 -10.51
N TYR A 96 11.91 10.13 -10.54
CA TYR A 96 13.17 9.80 -11.20
C TYR A 96 14.27 9.56 -10.18
N LYS A 97 15.11 8.56 -10.44
CA LYS A 97 16.36 8.32 -9.71
C LYS A 97 17.49 8.17 -10.71
N SER A 98 18.54 8.97 -10.55
CA SER A 98 19.70 8.97 -11.45
C SER A 98 19.35 9.09 -12.95
N GLY A 99 18.34 9.91 -13.28
CA GLY A 99 17.89 10.16 -14.66
C GLY A 99 16.89 9.14 -15.22
N SER A 100 16.69 8.01 -14.56
CA SER A 100 15.73 6.98 -14.98
C SER A 100 14.42 7.09 -14.21
N THR A 101 13.29 6.78 -14.87
CA THR A 101 12.00 6.69 -14.17
C THR A 101 12.05 5.52 -13.19
N TRP A 102 11.83 5.82 -11.91
CA TRP A 102 11.82 4.86 -10.83
C TRP A 102 10.39 4.44 -10.46
N GLY A 103 9.45 5.36 -10.57
CA GLY A 103 8.04 5.12 -10.28
C GLY A 103 7.17 6.31 -10.68
N THR A 104 5.90 6.28 -10.28
CA THR A 104 4.96 7.37 -10.51
C THR A 104 4.39 7.88 -9.19
N VAL A 105 3.97 9.14 -9.18
CA VAL A 105 3.24 9.74 -8.06
C VAL A 105 1.93 8.99 -7.82
N ALA A 106 1.25 8.54 -8.87
CA ALA A 106 0.03 7.78 -8.75
C ALA A 106 0.23 6.43 -8.04
N ASP A 107 1.34 5.73 -8.31
CA ASP A 107 1.67 4.50 -7.60
C ASP A 107 2.03 4.76 -6.14
N ALA A 108 2.74 5.86 -5.88
CA ALA A 108 2.98 6.31 -4.51
C ALA A 108 1.66 6.59 -3.76
N GLN A 109 0.68 7.22 -4.41
CA GLN A 109 -0.62 7.55 -3.81
C GLN A 109 -1.49 6.32 -3.50
N LYS A 110 -1.31 5.20 -4.22
CA LYS A 110 -1.99 3.94 -3.89
C LYS A 110 -1.52 3.37 -2.55
N GLN A 111 -0.27 3.61 -2.17
CA GLN A 111 0.31 3.14 -0.91
C GLN A 111 0.15 4.17 0.21
N PHE A 112 0.27 5.46 -0.13
CA PHE A 112 0.19 6.60 0.76
C PHE A 112 -0.95 7.51 0.31
N ASP A 113 -2.10 7.44 0.98
CA ASP A 113 -3.26 8.30 0.71
C ASP A 113 -2.98 9.73 1.19
N CYS A 114 -2.21 10.45 0.37
CA CYS A 114 -1.61 11.73 0.64
C CYS A 114 -1.58 12.58 -0.63
N ASP A 115 -1.32 13.88 -0.49
CA ASP A 115 -1.02 14.73 -1.65
C ASP A 115 0.18 14.19 -2.42
N GLY A 116 0.24 14.48 -3.72
CA GLY A 116 1.23 13.87 -4.62
C GLY A 116 2.68 14.07 -4.19
N THR A 117 3.03 15.24 -3.63
CA THR A 117 4.39 15.53 -3.19
C THR A 117 4.73 14.78 -1.91
N VAL A 118 3.82 14.75 -0.94
CA VAL A 118 4.00 13.95 0.29
C VAL A 118 4.06 12.46 -0.04
N ALA A 119 3.14 11.95 -0.84
CA ALA A 119 3.11 10.55 -1.26
C ALA A 119 4.40 10.14 -1.97
N ALA A 120 4.86 10.93 -2.95
CA ALA A 120 6.11 10.67 -3.66
C ALA A 120 7.34 10.65 -2.73
N THR A 121 7.39 11.59 -1.78
CA THR A 121 8.48 11.67 -0.80
C THR A 121 8.48 10.45 0.12
N LEU A 122 7.32 10.09 0.69
CA LEU A 122 7.17 8.90 1.53
C LEU A 122 7.53 7.62 0.78
N TRP A 123 7.09 7.51 -0.47
CA TRP A 123 7.40 6.37 -1.32
C TRP A 123 8.91 6.24 -1.59
N VAL A 124 9.61 7.34 -1.88
CA VAL A 124 11.08 7.32 -2.02
C VAL A 124 11.75 6.85 -0.74
N LEU A 125 11.33 7.36 0.42
CA LEU A 125 11.91 6.95 1.70
C LEU A 125 11.63 5.48 2.03
N PHE A 126 10.44 4.98 1.68
CA PHE A 126 10.06 3.58 1.82
C PHE A 126 10.92 2.68 0.92
N GLN A 127 11.12 3.05 -0.35
CA GLN A 127 11.97 2.30 -1.27
C GLN A 127 13.45 2.25 -0.85
N LEU A 128 13.90 3.23 -0.06
CA LEU A 128 15.24 3.26 0.52
C LEU A 128 15.34 2.49 1.84
N GLY A 129 14.24 1.94 2.36
CA GLY A 129 14.19 1.25 3.66
C GLY A 129 14.33 2.18 4.87
N ILE A 130 14.16 3.48 4.69
CA ILE A 130 14.20 4.48 5.76
C ILE A 130 12.89 4.45 6.55
N LEU A 131 11.78 4.26 5.83
CA LEU A 131 10.47 4.03 6.42
C LEU A 131 10.15 2.53 6.40
N PRO A 132 9.50 2.01 7.46
CA PRO A 132 9.01 0.64 7.51
C PRO A 132 7.78 0.42 6.64
#